data_AF-A0A1M5SGG8-F1
#
_entry.id   AF-A0A1M5SGG8-F1
#
_cell.length_a   1.000
_cell.length_b   1.000
_cell.length_c   1.000
_cell.angle_alpha   90.00
_cell.angle_beta   90.00
_cell.angle_gamma   90.00
#
_symmetry.space_group_name_H-M   'P 1'
#
loop_
_entity.id
_entity.type
_entity.pdbx_description
1 polymer ?
#
loop_
_entity_poly.entity_id
_entity_poly.type
_entity_poly.pdbx_seq_one_letter_code
_entity_poly.pdbx_strand_id
1 'polypeptide(L)'
;MDQAFQVALPLVGQIQLDIGTIVTALVGFMLLVAGFDLVKAMLFPSLESSRFNRSADYYEDQARNARQARDTWSRGSFEWDQQNQVYRKLLNKSTSLRVKGWR
;
A
#
# COMPACT_ATOMS: atom_id res chain seq x y z
N MET A 1 64.60 -10.81 14.70
CA MET A 1 63.35 -10.04 14.79
C MET A 1 62.27 -10.77 13.99
N ASP A 2 62.08 -12.09 14.20
CA ASP A 2 61.49 -12.92 13.13
C ASP A 2 60.35 -13.85 13.54
N GLN A 3 60.19 -14.18 14.82
CA GLN A 3 59.08 -15.07 15.25
C GLN A 3 57.74 -14.33 15.42
N ALA A 4 57.76 -13.09 15.90
CA ALA A 4 56.53 -12.30 16.06
C ALA A 4 55.91 -11.90 14.70
N PHE A 5 56.74 -11.65 13.68
CA PHE A 5 56.30 -11.29 12.34
C PHE A 5 55.74 -12.50 11.58
N GLN A 6 56.34 -13.69 11.76
CA GLN A 6 55.88 -14.94 11.15
C GLN A 6 54.55 -15.46 11.72
N VAL A 7 54.22 -15.13 12.97
CA VAL A 7 52.91 -15.45 13.58
C VAL A 7 51.86 -14.38 13.25
N ALA A 8 52.26 -13.11 13.13
CA ALA A 8 51.33 -12.01 12.83
C ALA A 8 50.77 -12.03 11.41
N LEU A 9 51.58 -12.39 10.41
CA LEU A 9 51.18 -12.45 8.99
C LEU A 9 49.99 -13.38 8.71
N PRO A 10 49.96 -14.65 9.16
CA PRO A 10 48.81 -15.53 8.95
C PRO A 10 47.58 -15.10 9.76
N LEU A 11 47.77 -14.51 10.95
CA LEU A 11 46.69 -14.00 11.78
C LEU A 11 45.98 -12.80 11.11
N VAL A 12 46.76 -11.89 10.52
CA VAL A 12 46.24 -10.74 9.75
C VAL A 12 45.48 -11.21 8.51
N GLY A 13 45.98 -12.24 7.81
CA GLY A 13 45.29 -12.83 6.66
C GLY A 13 43.94 -13.49 7.00
N GLN A 14 43.84 -14.17 8.16
CA GLN A 14 42.57 -14.71 8.65
C GLN A 14 41.58 -13.62 9.05
N ILE A 15 42.04 -12.59 9.78
CA ILE A 15 41.21 -11.44 10.16
C ILE A 15 40.66 -10.72 8.91
N GLN A 16 41.45 -10.62 7.84
CA GLN A 16 41.04 -9.96 6.61
C GLN A 16 39.95 -10.73 5.84
N LEU A 17 40.03 -12.07 5.83
CA LEU A 17 39.00 -12.95 5.25
C LEU A 17 37.70 -12.93 6.07
N ASP A 18 37.80 -12.90 7.40
CA ASP A 18 36.64 -12.82 8.29
C ASP A 18 35.91 -11.48 8.13
N ILE A 19 36.64 -10.37 8.06
CA ILE A 19 36.06 -9.04 7.78
C ILE A 19 35.41 -9.02 6.39
N GLY A 20 36.05 -9.57 5.36
CA GLY A 20 35.49 -9.65 4.02
C GLY A 20 34.17 -10.44 3.96
N THR A 21 34.09 -11.52 4.73
CA THR A 21 32.88 -12.35 4.84
C THR A 21 31.76 -11.58 5.55
N ILE A 22 32.06 -10.88 6.65
CA ILE A 22 31.09 -10.05 7.38
C ILE A 22 30.56 -8.91 6.49
N VAL A 23 31.45 -8.23 5.75
CA VAL A 23 31.05 -7.14 4.84
C VAL A 23 30.17 -7.68 3.72
N THR A 24 30.50 -8.83 3.15
CA THR A 24 29.69 -9.46 2.09
C THR A 24 28.31 -9.87 2.61
N ALA A 25 28.24 -10.40 3.83
CA ALA A 25 26.97 -10.73 4.49
C ALA A 25 26.11 -9.48 4.74
N LEU A 26 26.73 -8.37 5.18
CA LEU A 26 26.06 -7.08 5.37
C LEU A 26 25.52 -6.51 4.06
N VAL A 27 26.33 -6.53 2.99
CA VAL A 27 25.91 -6.10 1.65
C VAL A 27 24.76 -6.97 1.14
N GLY A 28 24.84 -8.28 1.30
CA GLY A 28 23.76 -9.21 0.95
C GLY A 28 22.47 -8.89 1.70
N PHE A 29 22.55 -8.60 3.01
CA PHE A 29 21.39 -8.21 3.80
C PHE A 29 20.79 -6.88 3.34
N MET A 30 21.62 -5.88 3.02
CA MET A 30 21.14 -4.60 2.47
C MET A 30 20.40 -4.79 1.15
N LEU A 31 20.89 -5.66 0.26
CA LEU A 31 20.22 -5.96 -1.00
C LEU A 31 18.86 -6.63 -0.78
N LEU A 32 18.73 -7.51 0.21
CA LEU A 32 17.45 -8.12 0.57
C LEU A 32 16.45 -7.08 1.09
N VAL A 33 16.90 -6.15 1.93
CA VAL A 33 16.06 -5.05 2.43
C VAL A 33 15.59 -4.16 1.28
N ALA A 34 16.51 -3.73 0.40
CA ALA A 34 16.18 -2.92 -0.76
C ALA A 34 15.21 -3.63 -1.72
N GLY A 35 15.40 -4.94 -1.94
CA GLY A 35 14.49 -5.78 -2.72
C GLY A 35 13.09 -5.85 -2.10
N PHE A 36 13.01 -5.99 -0.77
CA PHE A 36 11.74 -6.02 -0.06
C PHE A 36 10.99 -4.68 -0.12
N ASP A 37 11.71 -3.56 0.00
CA ASP A 37 11.12 -2.22 -0.12
C ASP A 37 10.58 -1.96 -1.54
N LEU A 38 11.27 -2.47 -2.57
CA LEU A 38 10.82 -2.39 -3.96
C LEU A 38 9.54 -3.21 -4.18
N VAL A 39 9.46 -4.43 -3.63
CA VAL A 39 8.25 -5.27 -3.68
C VAL A 39 7.07 -4.58 -2.98
N LYS A 40 7.30 -3.99 -1.81
CA LYS A 40 6.29 -3.20 -1.10
C LYS A 40 5.80 -2.01 -1.91
N ALA A 41 6.72 -1.26 -2.51
CA ALA A 41 6.38 -0.10 -3.32
C ALA A 41 5.52 -0.47 -4.54
N MET A 42 5.69 -1.67 -5.10
CA MET A 42 4.83 -2.17 -6.19
C MET A 42 3.47 -2.65 -5.69
N LEU A 43 3.42 -3.33 -4.54
CA LEU A 43 2.19 -3.97 -4.05
C LEU A 43 1.23 -2.98 -3.34
N PHE A 44 1.74 -2.04 -2.56
CA PHE A 44 0.89 -1.15 -1.77
C PHE A 44 -0.05 -0.27 -2.62
N PRO A 45 0.38 0.36 -3.72
CA PRO A 45 -0.51 1.15 -4.58
C PRO A 45 -1.64 0.31 -5.19
N SER A 46 -1.33 -0.93 -5.60
CA SER A 46 -2.32 -1.85 -6.17
C SER A 46 -3.38 -2.26 -5.12
N LEU A 47 -2.93 -2.55 -3.90
CA LEU A 47 -3.82 -2.89 -2.78
C LEU A 47 -4.70 -1.72 -2.36
N GLU A 48 -4.15 -0.51 -2.31
CA GLU A 48 -4.92 0.70 -1.99
C GLU A 48 -5.96 1.00 -3.07
N SER A 49 -5.59 0.93 -4.35
CA SER A 49 -6.52 1.08 -5.48
C SER A 49 -7.68 0.09 -5.39
N SER A 50 -7.39 -1.19 -5.17
CA SER A 50 -8.41 -2.24 -5.01
C SER A 50 -9.35 -1.95 -3.83
N ARG A 51 -8.79 -1.52 -2.69
CA ARG A 51 -9.59 -1.15 -1.50
C ARG A 51 -10.49 0.06 -1.77
N PHE A 52 -10.00 1.07 -2.47
CA PHE A 52 -10.80 2.24 -2.84
C PHE A 52 -11.92 1.89 -3.81
N ASN A 53 -11.65 1.04 -4.81
CA ASN A 53 -12.65 0.57 -5.76
C ASN A 53 -13.75 -0.23 -5.05
N ARG A 54 -13.38 -1.20 -4.20
CA ARG A 54 -14.36 -1.97 -3.41
C ARG A 54 -15.21 -1.07 -2.49
N SER A 55 -14.59 -0.05 -1.90
CA SER A 55 -15.32 0.93 -1.08
C SER A 55 -16.27 1.78 -1.93
N ALA A 56 -15.85 2.17 -3.14
CA ALA A 56 -16.69 2.92 -4.05
C ALA A 56 -17.93 2.13 -4.49
N ASP A 57 -17.77 0.84 -4.78
CA ASP A 57 -18.87 -0.04 -5.17
C ASP A 57 -19.91 -0.15 -4.05
N TYR A 58 -19.46 -0.29 -2.80
CA TYR A 58 -20.35 -0.28 -1.64
C TYR A 58 -21.22 1.00 -1.54
N TYR A 59 -20.63 2.18 -1.74
CA TYR A 59 -21.39 3.43 -1.73
C TYR A 59 -22.30 3.58 -2.95
N GLU A 60 -21.90 3.00 -4.10
CA GLU A 60 -22.73 2.97 -5.30
C GLU A 60 -23.98 2.13 -5.08
N ASP A 61 -23.85 0.96 -4.47
CA ASP A 61 -24.98 0.10 -4.13
C ASP A 61 -25.92 0.77 -3.13
N GLN A 62 -25.38 1.45 -2.11
CA GLN A 62 -26.20 2.25 -1.21
C GLN A 62 -26.90 3.41 -1.91
N ALA A 63 -26.24 4.05 -2.88
CA ALA A 63 -26.88 5.08 -3.69
C ALA A 63 -28.03 4.49 -4.51
N ARG A 64 -27.89 3.29 -5.09
CA ARG A 64 -28.99 2.61 -5.79
C ARG A 64 -30.17 2.34 -4.85
N ASN A 65 -29.92 1.89 -3.63
CA ASN A 65 -30.98 1.69 -2.63
C ASN A 65 -31.69 3.01 -2.26
N ALA A 66 -30.94 4.09 -2.05
CA ALA A 66 -31.51 5.41 -1.80
C ALA A 66 -32.32 5.93 -2.99
N ARG A 67 -31.89 5.65 -4.23
CA ARG A 67 -32.64 5.96 -5.44
C ARG A 67 -33.95 5.17 -5.51
N GLN A 68 -33.91 3.87 -5.23
CA GLN A 68 -35.12 3.05 -5.21
C GLN A 68 -36.10 3.54 -4.14
N ALA A 69 -35.61 3.83 -2.93
CA ALA A 69 -36.43 4.41 -1.86
C ALA A 69 -36.96 5.80 -2.23
N ARG A 70 -36.20 6.62 -2.96
CA ARG A 70 -36.68 7.91 -3.47
C ARG A 70 -37.84 7.72 -4.44
N ASP A 71 -37.73 6.73 -5.33
CA ASP A 71 -38.70 6.49 -6.39
C ASP A 71 -40.04 5.90 -5.86
N THR A 72 -40.13 5.54 -4.56
CA THR A 72 -41.41 5.21 -3.89
C THR A 72 -42.21 6.44 -3.43
N TRP A 73 -41.60 7.62 -3.40
CA TRP A 73 -42.24 8.86 -2.98
C TRP A 73 -42.61 9.73 -4.17
N SER A 74 -43.63 10.59 -4.01
CA SER A 74 -44.01 11.55 -5.04
C SER A 74 -42.93 12.62 -5.20
N ARG A 75 -42.61 12.98 -6.44
CA ARG A 75 -41.64 14.06 -6.72
C ARG A 75 -42.11 15.36 -6.09
N GLY A 76 -41.19 16.05 -5.40
CA GLY A 76 -41.48 17.31 -4.68
C GLY A 76 -42.02 17.13 -3.26
N SER A 77 -42.19 15.88 -2.79
CA SER A 77 -42.39 15.61 -1.36
C SER A 77 -41.07 15.77 -0.58
N PHE A 78 -41.20 16.07 0.71
CA PHE A 78 -40.04 16.18 1.61
C PHE A 78 -39.22 14.89 1.65
N GLU A 79 -39.88 13.74 1.70
CA GLU A 79 -39.28 12.41 1.71
C GLU A 79 -38.49 12.15 0.42
N TRP A 80 -39.04 12.54 -0.73
CA TRP A 80 -38.34 12.45 -2.00
C TRP A 80 -37.07 13.31 -2.00
N ASP A 81 -37.15 14.55 -1.53
CA ASP A 81 -35.99 15.44 -1.47
C ASP A 81 -34.92 14.93 -0.50
N GLN A 82 -35.32 14.40 0.66
CA GLN A 82 -34.42 13.80 1.62
C GLN A 82 -33.67 12.61 1.00
N GLN A 83 -34.37 11.68 0.37
CA GLN A 83 -33.74 10.51 -0.27
C GLN A 83 -32.88 10.91 -1.47
N ASN A 84 -33.28 11.95 -2.21
CA ASN A 84 -32.49 12.51 -3.31
C ASN A 84 -31.17 13.14 -2.82
N GLN A 85 -31.18 13.82 -1.68
CA GLN A 85 -29.94 14.35 -1.06
C GLN A 85 -29.01 13.23 -0.62
N VAL A 86 -29.54 12.19 0.03
CA VAL A 86 -28.76 11.01 0.46
C VAL A 86 -28.14 10.32 -0.77
N TYR A 87 -28.94 10.09 -1.82
CA TYR A 87 -28.47 9.55 -3.09
C TYR A 87 -27.28 10.33 -3.65
N ARG A 88 -27.41 11.65 -3.79
CA ARG A 88 -26.36 12.52 -4.33
C ARG A 88 -25.09 12.47 -3.47
N LYS A 89 -25.22 12.47 -2.15
CA LYS A 89 -24.09 12.40 -1.23
C LYS A 89 -23.32 11.08 -1.37
N LEU A 90 -24.03 9.96 -1.44
CA LEU A 90 -23.44 8.63 -1.60
C LEU A 90 -22.75 8.48 -2.96
N LEU A 91 -23.41 8.96 -4.02
CA LEU A 91 -22.85 8.94 -5.37
C LEU A 91 -21.55 9.77 -5.45
N ASN A 92 -21.55 10.98 -4.90
CA ASN A 92 -20.34 11.82 -4.85
C ASN A 92 -19.20 11.14 -4.08
N LYS A 93 -19.53 10.43 -2.99
CA LYS A 93 -18.53 9.69 -2.20
C LYS A 93 -17.96 8.50 -2.99
N SER A 94 -18.80 7.75 -3.69
CA SER A 94 -18.37 6.66 -4.58
C SER A 94 -17.43 7.18 -5.67
N THR A 95 -17.81 8.24 -6.39
CA THR A 95 -16.99 8.85 -7.43
C THR A 95 -15.66 9.36 -6.88
N SER A 96 -15.66 10.03 -5.72
CA SER A 96 -14.43 10.49 -5.08
C SER A 96 -13.47 9.33 -4.74
N LEU A 97 -14.01 8.20 -4.28
CA LEU A 97 -13.21 7.00 -3.98
C LEU A 97 -12.66 6.36 -5.26
N ARG A 98 -13.43 6.31 -6.36
CA ARG A 98 -12.90 5.84 -7.65
C ARG A 98 -11.77 6.71 -8.19
N VAL A 99 -11.91 8.04 -8.07
CA VAL A 99 -10.84 8.98 -8.45
C VAL A 99 -9.58 8.75 -7.60
N LYS A 100 -9.74 8.46 -6.30
CA LYS A 100 -8.61 8.12 -5.42
C LYS A 100 -8.01 6.75 -5.72
N GLY A 101 -8.80 5.78 -6.16
CA GLY A 101 -8.30 4.47 -6.56
C GLY A 101 -7.61 4.47 -7.93
N TRP A 102 -7.84 5.50 -8.75
CA TRP A 102 -7.23 5.63 -10.07
C TRP A 102 -5.91 6.41 -10.07
N ARG A 103 -5.70 7.25 -9.04
CA ARG A 103 -4.44 7.96 -8.78
C ARG A 103 -3.49 7.09 -7.98
#